data_AF-A0A2U1KJV1-F1
#
_entry.id   AF-A0A2U1KJV1-F1
#
_cell.length_a   1.000
_cell.length_b   1.000
_cell.length_c   1.000
_cell.angle_alpha   90.00
_cell.angle_beta   90.00
_cell.angle_gamma   90.00
#
_symmetry.space_group_name_H-M   'P 1'
#
loop_
_entity.id
_entity.type
_entity.pdbx_description
1 polymer ?
#
loop_
_entity_poly.entity_id
_entity_poly.type
_entity_poly.pdbx_seq_one_letter_code
_entity_poly.pdbx_strand_id
1 'polypeptide(L)'
;MASLATALTATRAQFSNDLTYISGMAPKSANNPAHEKDGMQVLSREDTESLNLCKTMMKRGECPPLMVVFDPVEGFTVEADKLIKDLTIITEYVGDVDYLQRRENDDGDSIMTLISAANPSKSLVICPDKRSNIARFINGINNHTQEGRKKQNLKCVRYNVDGEARVLLVANRDISKGERLYYDYNAYEHEYPTEHFV
;
A
#
# COMPACT_ATOMS: atom_id res chain seq x y z
N MET A 1 -3.95 -11.61 -12.24
CA MET A 1 -4.10 -12.44 -11.02
C MET A 1 -3.12 -13.60 -10.92
N ALA A 2 -2.84 -14.37 -11.97
CA ALA A 2 -1.90 -15.51 -11.87
C ALA A 2 -0.48 -15.12 -11.44
N SER A 3 0.05 -14.00 -11.97
CA SER A 3 1.34 -13.42 -11.56
C SER A 3 1.36 -13.07 -10.07
N LEU A 4 0.32 -12.40 -9.57
CA LEU A 4 0.15 -12.11 -8.14
C LEU A 4 0.10 -13.38 -7.29
N ALA A 5 -0.66 -14.40 -7.70
CA ALA A 5 -0.73 -15.67 -6.97
C ALA A 5 0.66 -16.36 -6.88
N THR A 6 1.45 -16.27 -7.95
CA THR A 6 2.83 -16.79 -7.98
C THR A 6 3.72 -16.05 -7.00
N ALA A 7 3.69 -14.71 -7.00
CA ALA A 7 4.48 -13.89 -6.09
C ALA A 7 4.10 -14.14 -4.62
N LEU A 8 2.80 -14.16 -4.30
CA LEU A 8 2.30 -14.47 -2.96
C LEU A 8 2.73 -15.87 -2.49
N THR A 9 2.69 -16.86 -3.38
CA THR A 9 3.16 -18.22 -3.08
C THR A 9 4.67 -18.23 -2.79
N ALA A 10 5.46 -17.52 -3.60
CA ALA A 10 6.90 -17.41 -3.41
C ALA A 10 7.27 -16.72 -2.08
N THR A 11 6.50 -15.70 -1.67
CA THR A 11 6.69 -15.00 -0.39
C THR A 11 5.92 -15.60 0.77
N ARG A 12 5.27 -16.76 0.59
CA ARG A 12 4.48 -17.48 1.61
C ARG A 12 3.37 -16.63 2.25
N ALA A 13 2.80 -15.69 1.49
CA ALA A 13 1.68 -14.86 1.92
C ALA A 13 0.36 -15.38 1.34
N GLN A 14 -0.71 -15.26 2.11
CA GLN A 14 -2.07 -15.52 1.64
C GLN A 14 -2.65 -14.26 1.01
N PHE A 15 -3.47 -14.44 -0.03
CA PHE A 15 -4.18 -13.30 -0.60
C PHE A 15 -5.21 -12.75 0.41
N SER A 16 -5.16 -11.46 0.67
CA SER A 16 -6.19 -10.68 1.35
C SER A 16 -6.34 -9.35 0.63
N ASN A 17 -7.56 -8.86 0.45
CA ASN A 17 -7.82 -7.52 -0.11
C ASN A 17 -8.47 -6.57 0.91
N ASP A 18 -8.33 -6.89 2.19
CA ASP A 18 -8.85 -6.14 3.32
C ASP A 18 -7.79 -6.07 4.43
N LEU A 19 -7.85 -5.02 5.24
CA LEU A 19 -7.14 -4.96 6.51
C LEU A 19 -7.65 -6.08 7.43
N THR A 20 -6.73 -6.82 8.04
CA THR A 20 -7.04 -7.94 8.93
C THR A 20 -6.61 -7.64 10.36
N TYR A 21 -7.44 -8.06 11.33
CA TYR A 21 -7.21 -7.80 12.75
C TYR A 21 -7.15 -9.14 13.47
N ILE A 22 -5.93 -9.57 13.80
CA ILE A 22 -5.65 -10.90 14.34
C ILE A 22 -5.61 -10.85 15.86
N SER A 23 -6.11 -11.91 16.50
CA SER A 23 -6.00 -12.04 17.96
C SER A 23 -4.53 -11.95 18.39
N GLY A 24 -4.24 -11.11 19.38
CA GLY A 24 -2.89 -10.80 19.84
C GLY A 24 -2.22 -9.61 19.13
N MET A 25 -2.76 -9.13 18.01
CA MET A 25 -2.33 -7.90 17.32
C MET A 25 -3.23 -6.72 17.69
N ALA A 26 -3.23 -5.64 16.91
CA ALA A 26 -4.13 -4.51 17.15
C ALA A 26 -5.59 -4.92 16.85
N PRO A 27 -6.55 -4.62 17.75
CA PRO A 27 -7.96 -4.85 17.48
C PRO A 27 -8.49 -3.83 16.47
N LYS A 28 -9.58 -4.17 15.79
CA LYS A 28 -10.23 -3.26 14.84
C LYS A 28 -10.59 -1.90 15.45
N SER A 29 -10.99 -1.87 16.72
CA SER A 29 -11.31 -0.63 17.45
C SER A 29 -10.11 0.30 17.68
N ALA A 30 -8.87 -0.18 17.53
CA ALA A 30 -7.68 0.65 17.59
C ALA A 30 -7.48 1.47 16.31
N ASN A 31 -8.01 1.01 15.17
CA ASN A 31 -8.01 1.76 13.91
C ASN A 31 -9.03 2.90 13.99
N ASN A 32 -8.62 3.99 14.62
CA ASN A 32 -9.41 5.20 14.79
C ASN A 32 -8.65 6.41 14.25
N PRO A 33 -9.06 6.98 13.10
CA PRO A 33 -8.43 8.16 12.49
C PRO A 33 -8.28 9.36 13.41
N ALA A 34 -9.09 9.47 14.47
CA ALA A 34 -8.93 10.54 15.47
C ALA A 34 -7.62 10.45 16.27
N HIS A 35 -6.88 9.36 16.15
CA HIS A 35 -5.54 9.22 16.74
C HIS A 35 -4.43 9.75 15.84
N GLU A 36 -4.68 10.00 14.55
CA GLU A 36 -3.70 10.58 13.63
C GLU A 36 -3.25 11.94 14.13
N LYS A 37 -1.93 12.10 14.24
CA LYS A 37 -1.29 13.37 14.57
C LYS A 37 -1.62 14.37 13.45
N ASP A 38 -2.02 15.57 13.83
CA ASP A 38 -2.43 16.64 12.91
C ASP A 38 -3.73 16.37 12.11
N GLY A 39 -4.40 15.25 12.40
CA GLY A 39 -5.67 14.86 11.80
C GLY A 39 -5.54 14.11 10.47
N MET A 40 -6.57 13.34 10.13
CA MET A 40 -6.64 12.57 8.89
C MET A 40 -7.72 13.13 7.96
N GLN A 41 -7.38 13.36 6.70
CA GLN A 41 -8.34 13.78 5.68
C GLN A 41 -9.45 12.74 5.49
N VAL A 42 -10.68 13.22 5.32
CA VAL A 42 -11.86 12.37 5.10
C VAL A 42 -12.05 12.15 3.61
N LEU A 43 -12.23 10.88 3.20
CA LEU A 43 -12.51 10.55 1.81
C LEU A 43 -13.93 11.04 1.47
N SER A 44 -14.09 11.71 0.32
CA SER A 44 -15.40 12.23 -0.06
C SER A 44 -16.40 11.08 -0.28
N ARG A 45 -17.71 11.40 -0.25
CA ARG A 45 -18.74 10.38 -0.51
C ARG A 45 -18.58 9.75 -1.90
N GLU A 46 -18.33 10.58 -2.91
CA GLU A 46 -18.14 10.16 -4.30
C GLU A 46 -16.89 9.27 -4.46
N ASP A 47 -15.78 9.64 -3.82
CA ASP A 47 -14.56 8.83 -3.85
C ASP A 47 -14.73 7.51 -3.08
N THR A 48 -15.51 7.52 -2.00
CA THR A 48 -15.87 6.32 -1.23
C THR A 48 -16.74 5.36 -2.07
N GLU A 49 -17.71 5.90 -2.81
CA GLU A 49 -18.51 5.13 -3.78
C GLU A 49 -17.61 4.51 -4.87
N SER A 50 -16.63 5.26 -5.38
CA SER A 50 -15.65 4.78 -6.36
C SER A 50 -14.75 3.67 -5.80
N LEU A 51 -14.25 3.82 -4.57
CA LEU A 51 -13.47 2.80 -3.88
C LEU A 51 -14.29 1.51 -3.67
N ASN A 52 -15.56 1.64 -3.29
CA ASN A 52 -16.46 0.50 -3.10
C ASN A 52 -16.80 -0.20 -4.42
N LEU A 53 -16.90 0.55 -5.52
CA LEU A 53 -17.01 -0.02 -6.86
C LEU A 53 -15.76 -0.85 -7.20
N CYS A 54 -14.56 -0.32 -7.00
CA CYS A 54 -13.30 -1.07 -7.22
C CYS A 54 -13.26 -2.37 -6.40
N LYS A 55 -13.67 -2.34 -5.13
CA LYS A 55 -13.78 -3.55 -4.28
C LYS A 55 -14.77 -4.58 -4.84
N THR A 56 -15.91 -4.11 -5.32
CA THR A 56 -16.93 -4.98 -5.93
C THR A 56 -16.43 -5.60 -7.22
N MET A 57 -15.72 -4.83 -8.04
CA MET A 57 -15.05 -5.30 -9.26
C MET A 57 -14.02 -6.40 -8.95
N MET A 58 -13.17 -6.19 -7.95
CA MET A 58 -12.22 -7.22 -7.50
C MET A 58 -12.90 -8.52 -7.08
N LYS A 59 -14.02 -8.44 -6.34
CA LYS A 59 -14.78 -9.63 -5.87
C LYS A 59 -15.38 -10.44 -7.02
N ARG A 60 -15.73 -9.80 -8.14
CA ARG A 60 -16.22 -10.47 -9.37
C ARG A 60 -15.10 -10.89 -10.34
N GLY A 61 -13.84 -10.72 -9.96
CA GLY A 61 -12.67 -11.08 -10.78
C GLY A 61 -12.22 -10.00 -11.78
N GLU A 62 -12.86 -8.83 -11.77
CA GLU A 62 -12.45 -7.67 -12.57
C GLU A 62 -11.33 -6.91 -11.86
N CYS A 63 -10.12 -7.40 -12.04
CA CYS A 63 -8.93 -6.89 -11.38
C CYS A 63 -8.34 -5.68 -12.13
N PRO A 64 -7.63 -4.77 -11.44
CA PRO A 64 -6.90 -3.70 -12.12
C PRO A 64 -5.89 -4.33 -13.10
N PRO A 65 -5.60 -3.68 -14.23
CA PRO A 65 -4.75 -4.24 -15.28
C PRO A 65 -3.28 -4.17 -14.86
N LEU A 66 -2.89 -5.03 -13.92
CA LEU A 66 -1.58 -5.06 -13.29
C LEU A 66 -0.95 -6.44 -13.40
N MET A 67 0.36 -6.47 -13.56
CA MET A 67 1.16 -7.68 -13.59
C MET A 67 2.30 -7.59 -12.58
N VAL A 68 2.47 -8.64 -11.78
CA VAL A 68 3.66 -8.81 -10.95
C VAL A 68 4.75 -9.46 -11.81
N VAL A 69 5.93 -8.86 -11.85
CA VAL A 69 7.06 -9.30 -12.67
C VAL A 69 8.31 -9.34 -11.81
N PHE A 70 9.07 -10.43 -11.92
CA PHE A 70 10.35 -10.57 -11.23
C PHE A 70 11.45 -9.86 -12.02
N ASP A 71 12.16 -8.97 -11.35
CA ASP A 71 13.35 -8.25 -11.80
C ASP A 71 14.56 -8.73 -10.97
N PRO A 72 15.69 -9.08 -11.59
CA PRO A 72 16.85 -9.61 -10.87
C PRO A 72 17.53 -8.59 -9.94
N VAL A 73 17.25 -7.29 -10.11
CA VAL A 73 17.82 -6.22 -9.28
C VAL A 73 16.81 -5.75 -8.23
N GLU A 74 15.55 -5.59 -8.64
CA GLU A 74 14.50 -5.01 -7.79
C GLU A 74 13.57 -6.05 -7.13
N GLY A 75 13.74 -7.34 -7.43
CA GLY A 75 12.88 -8.41 -6.92
C GLY A 75 11.51 -8.42 -7.60
N PHE A 76 10.44 -8.72 -6.85
CA PHE A 76 9.09 -8.63 -7.40
C PHE A 76 8.67 -7.17 -7.54
N THR A 77 8.33 -6.78 -8.77
CA THR A 77 7.84 -5.45 -9.14
C THR A 77 6.44 -5.53 -9.72
N VAL A 78 5.76 -4.39 -9.86
CA VAL A 78 4.44 -4.32 -10.51
C VAL A 78 4.49 -3.38 -11.71
N GLU A 79 3.93 -3.82 -12.83
CA GLU A 79 3.78 -3.01 -14.04
C GLU A 79 2.33 -2.96 -14.51
N ALA A 80 2.00 -1.90 -15.25
CA ALA A 80 0.68 -1.74 -15.84
C ALA A 80 0.54 -2.63 -17.09
N ASP A 81 -0.47 -3.50 -17.15
CA ASP A 81 -0.77 -4.33 -18.33
C ASP A 81 -1.66 -3.60 -19.35
N LYS A 82 -2.22 -2.45 -18.98
CA LYS A 82 -2.96 -1.55 -19.87
C LYS A 82 -2.68 -0.11 -19.46
N LEU A 83 -3.13 0.84 -20.29
CA LEU A 83 -3.15 2.26 -19.91
C LEU A 83 -3.94 2.43 -18.61
N ILE A 84 -3.35 3.13 -17.64
CA ILE A 84 -4.01 3.59 -16.41
C ILE A 84 -4.05 5.11 -16.47
N LYS A 85 -5.22 5.69 -16.20
CA LYS A 85 -5.40 7.15 -16.24
C LYS A 85 -4.94 7.79 -14.94
N ASP A 86 -4.55 9.06 -15.02
CA ASP A 86 -4.33 9.91 -13.86
C ASP A 86 -5.53 9.82 -12.88
N LEU A 87 -5.23 9.94 -11.58
CA LEU A 87 -6.18 9.83 -10.47
C LEU A 87 -6.90 8.48 -10.33
N THR A 88 -6.49 7.44 -11.06
CA THR A 88 -7.05 6.09 -10.88
C THR A 88 -6.60 5.47 -9.57
N ILE A 89 -7.55 4.96 -8.77
CA ILE A 89 -7.26 4.12 -7.60
C ILE A 89 -6.65 2.80 -8.09
N ILE A 90 -5.40 2.53 -7.71
CA ILE A 90 -4.69 1.31 -8.09
C ILE A 90 -5.11 0.16 -7.18
N THR A 91 -4.95 0.36 -5.88
CA THR A 91 -5.23 -0.65 -4.86
C THR A 91 -5.19 -0.02 -3.46
N GLU A 92 -5.76 -0.71 -2.48
CA GLU A 92 -5.49 -0.41 -1.06
C GLU A 92 -4.22 -1.13 -0.62
N TYR A 93 -3.41 -0.50 0.24
CA TYR A 93 -2.37 -1.22 0.96
C TYR A 93 -3.03 -2.00 2.10
N VAL A 94 -2.86 -3.32 2.12
CA VAL A 94 -3.56 -4.20 3.08
C VAL A 94 -2.64 -5.25 3.68
N GLY A 95 -3.03 -5.75 4.84
CA GLY A 95 -2.35 -6.78 5.61
C GLY A 95 -2.84 -6.79 7.04
N ASP A 96 -2.12 -7.49 7.92
CA ASP A 96 -2.46 -7.52 9.32
C ASP A 96 -2.13 -6.19 10.00
N VAL A 97 -3.08 -5.65 10.77
CA VAL A 97 -2.87 -4.40 11.51
C VAL A 97 -2.28 -4.70 12.87
N ASP A 98 -1.16 -4.04 13.20
CA ASP A 98 -0.51 -4.12 14.50
C ASP A 98 -0.10 -2.76 15.03
N TYR A 99 0.31 -2.74 16.29
CA TYR A 99 0.96 -1.58 16.89
C TYR A 99 2.41 -1.48 16.43
N LEU A 100 2.84 -0.26 16.06
CA LEU A 100 4.22 0.01 15.61
C LEU A 100 5.27 -0.48 16.62
N GLN A 101 5.06 -0.23 17.91
CA GLN A 101 5.98 -0.64 19.00
C GLN A 101 6.22 -2.16 19.08
N ARG A 102 5.34 -2.99 18.49
CA ARG A 102 5.50 -4.45 18.46
C ARG A 102 6.28 -4.94 17.24
N ARG A 103 6.60 -4.03 16.32
CA ARG A 103 7.24 -4.28 15.03
C ARG A 103 8.60 -3.59 14.87
N GLU A 104 9.11 -2.97 15.93
CA GLU A 104 10.42 -2.27 15.93
C GLU A 104 11.59 -3.20 15.58
N ASN A 105 11.48 -4.50 15.90
CA ASN A 105 12.50 -5.52 15.58
C ASN A 105 11.99 -6.52 14.53
N ASP A 106 11.00 -6.14 13.74
CA ASP A 106 10.49 -6.98 12.65
C ASP A 106 11.42 -6.85 11.43
N ASP A 107 11.76 -7.98 10.80
CA ASP A 107 12.59 -8.02 9.59
C ASP A 107 11.74 -7.74 8.31
N GLY A 108 10.46 -7.40 8.47
CA GLY A 108 9.54 -7.12 7.37
C GLY A 108 9.90 -5.87 6.56
N ASP A 109 10.30 -6.06 5.31
CA ASP A 109 10.67 -4.99 4.35
C ASP A 109 9.47 -4.21 3.76
N SER A 110 8.24 -4.55 4.14
CA SER A 110 7.01 -4.06 3.50
C SER A 110 6.03 -3.48 4.52
N ILE A 111 6.51 -3.02 5.68
CA ILE A 111 5.63 -2.41 6.70
C ILE A 111 5.17 -1.03 6.21
N MET A 112 3.87 -0.75 6.35
CA MET A 112 3.26 0.51 5.92
C MET A 112 2.55 1.19 7.10
N THR A 113 2.86 2.46 7.36
CA THR A 113 2.18 3.25 8.39
C THR A 113 0.69 3.39 8.09
N LEU A 114 -0.16 2.99 9.05
CA LEU A 114 -1.62 3.18 8.99
C LEU A 114 -2.03 4.45 9.73
N ILE A 115 -1.59 4.57 10.99
CA ILE A 115 -1.83 5.73 11.86
C ILE A 115 -0.51 6.15 12.50
N SER A 116 -0.14 7.41 12.32
CA SER A 116 0.98 8.03 13.04
C SER A 116 0.39 8.86 14.18
N ALA A 117 0.39 8.30 15.40
CA ALA A 117 -0.31 8.88 16.54
C ALA A 117 0.60 9.78 17.38
N ALA A 118 0.01 10.82 17.99
CA ALA A 118 0.74 11.68 18.93
C ALA A 118 1.26 10.92 20.17
N ASN A 119 0.55 9.87 20.60
CA ASN A 119 1.07 8.89 21.53
C ASN A 119 1.60 7.69 20.74
N PRO A 120 2.92 7.42 20.72
CA PRO A 120 3.52 6.32 19.96
C PRO A 120 2.92 4.94 20.25
N SER A 121 2.41 4.71 21.46
CA SER A 121 1.78 3.43 21.84
C SER A 121 0.46 3.15 21.11
N LYS A 122 -0.07 4.14 20.38
CA LYS A 122 -1.29 4.06 19.56
C LYS A 122 -1.01 4.06 18.07
N SER A 123 0.24 4.25 17.63
CA SER A 123 0.59 4.19 16.22
C SER A 123 0.38 2.78 15.68
N LEU A 124 -0.19 2.71 14.48
CA LEU A 124 -0.55 1.46 13.83
C LEU A 124 0.19 1.33 12.51
N VAL A 125 0.55 0.08 12.19
CA VAL A 125 1.15 -0.30 10.93
C VAL A 125 0.39 -1.47 10.29
N ILE A 126 0.51 -1.58 8.98
CA ILE A 126 0.06 -2.70 8.17
C ILE A 126 1.26 -3.61 7.94
N CYS A 127 1.12 -4.88 8.33
CA CYS A 127 2.10 -5.94 8.17
C CYS A 127 1.61 -6.92 7.10
N PRO A 128 2.12 -6.82 5.85
CA PRO A 128 1.66 -7.68 4.76
C PRO A 128 2.36 -9.05 4.73
N ASP A 129 3.13 -9.42 5.75
CA ASP A 129 3.98 -10.62 5.81
C ASP A 129 3.21 -11.93 5.59
N LYS A 130 2.05 -12.09 6.25
CA LYS A 130 1.23 -13.32 6.20
C LYS A 130 0.02 -13.21 5.28
N ARG A 131 -0.56 -12.02 5.16
CA ARG A 131 -1.77 -11.73 4.38
C ARG A 131 -1.57 -10.43 3.64
N SER A 132 -1.78 -10.41 2.34
CA SER A 132 -1.53 -9.22 1.51
C SER A 132 -2.18 -9.29 0.14
N ASN A 133 -2.19 -8.16 -0.56
CA ASN A 133 -2.51 -8.08 -1.98
C ASN A 133 -1.29 -7.63 -2.80
N ILE A 134 -1.54 -7.08 -4.00
CA ILE A 134 -0.52 -6.60 -4.92
C ILE A 134 0.25 -5.38 -4.41
N ALA A 135 -0.31 -4.60 -3.48
CA ALA A 135 0.27 -3.33 -3.04
C ALA A 135 1.69 -3.47 -2.48
N ARG A 136 1.96 -4.58 -1.77
CA ARG A 136 3.27 -4.85 -1.17
C ARG A 136 4.40 -5.06 -2.18
N PHE A 137 4.08 -5.34 -3.45
CA PHE A 137 5.05 -5.59 -4.51
C PHE A 137 5.30 -4.34 -5.37
N ILE A 138 4.69 -3.20 -5.05
CA ILE A 138 4.90 -1.95 -5.78
C ILE A 138 6.13 -1.27 -5.18
N ASN A 139 7.11 -0.95 -6.04
CA ASN A 139 8.42 -0.47 -5.62
C ASN A 139 8.42 1.00 -5.16
N GLY A 140 9.45 1.35 -4.40
CA GLY A 140 9.73 2.70 -3.98
C GLY A 140 10.70 3.40 -4.91
N ILE A 141 10.67 4.73 -4.93
CA ILE A 141 11.69 5.54 -5.61
C ILE A 141 12.96 5.70 -4.75
N ASN A 142 14.11 5.93 -5.39
CA ASN A 142 15.29 6.43 -4.70
C ASN A 142 15.08 7.93 -4.37
N ASN A 143 14.96 8.27 -3.09
CA ASN A 143 14.74 9.66 -2.65
C ASN A 143 16.01 10.53 -2.79
N HIS A 144 17.19 9.95 -3.01
CA HIS A 144 18.49 10.62 -2.99
C HIS A 144 18.99 11.04 -4.37
N THR A 145 18.36 10.55 -5.45
CA THR A 145 18.74 10.89 -6.83
C THR A 145 17.60 11.60 -7.56
N GLN A 146 17.95 12.53 -8.45
CA GLN A 146 16.95 13.23 -9.26
C GLN A 146 16.23 12.28 -10.23
N GLU A 147 16.95 11.31 -10.79
CA GLU A 147 16.36 10.30 -11.68
C GLU A 147 15.42 9.34 -10.94
N GLY A 148 15.76 8.94 -9.71
CA GLY A 148 14.86 8.14 -8.87
C GLY A 148 13.51 8.83 -8.64
N ARG A 149 13.53 10.11 -8.25
CA ARG A 149 12.30 10.91 -8.04
C ARG A 149 11.44 11.05 -9.30
N LYS A 150 12.04 11.07 -10.50
CA LYS A 150 11.29 11.12 -11.77
C LYS A 150 10.52 9.83 -12.09
N LYS A 151 10.88 8.70 -11.49
CA LYS A 151 10.19 7.41 -11.70
C LYS A 151 8.79 7.37 -11.07
N GLN A 152 8.53 8.22 -10.07
CA GLN A 152 7.28 8.21 -9.33
C GLN A 152 6.08 8.43 -10.27
N ASN A 153 5.16 7.47 -10.28
CA ASN A 153 3.90 7.55 -11.03
C ASN A 153 2.67 7.25 -10.17
N LEU A 154 2.88 6.89 -8.90
CA LEU A 154 1.85 6.71 -7.89
C LEU A 154 2.06 7.63 -6.69
N LYS A 155 0.97 7.88 -5.95
CA LYS A 155 0.98 8.46 -4.61
C LYS A 155 0.37 7.49 -3.62
N CYS A 156 1.02 7.31 -2.48
CA CYS A 156 0.46 6.65 -1.31
C CYS A 156 -0.21 7.71 -0.43
N VAL A 157 -1.50 7.53 -0.14
CA VAL A 157 -2.32 8.50 0.60
C VAL A 157 -3.13 7.80 1.67
N ARG A 158 -3.26 8.46 2.82
CA ARG A 158 -4.04 7.96 3.97
C ARG A 158 -5.34 8.75 4.09
N TYR A 159 -6.45 8.06 4.26
CA TYR A 159 -7.78 8.64 4.37
C TYR A 159 -8.57 7.99 5.52
N ASN A 160 -9.40 8.81 6.16
CA ASN A 160 -10.50 8.35 6.98
C ASN A 160 -11.65 7.96 6.04
N VAL A 161 -11.98 6.67 5.99
CA VAL A 161 -13.10 6.11 5.24
C VAL A 161 -14.05 5.47 6.25
N ASP A 162 -15.24 6.05 6.39
CA ASP A 162 -16.28 5.57 7.30
C ASP A 162 -15.83 5.36 8.77
N GLY A 163 -14.88 6.19 9.24
CA GLY A 163 -14.37 6.13 10.61
C GLY A 163 -13.16 5.21 10.81
N GLU A 164 -12.58 4.67 9.73
CA GLU A 164 -11.38 3.82 9.76
C GLU A 164 -10.27 4.45 8.90
N ALA A 165 -9.02 4.33 9.34
CA ALA A 165 -7.89 4.73 8.52
C ALA A 165 -7.69 3.68 7.41
N ARG A 166 -7.43 4.17 6.20
CA ARG A 166 -7.15 3.38 4.99
C ARG A 166 -5.98 3.98 4.24
N VAL A 167 -5.17 3.12 3.62
CA VAL A 167 -4.02 3.51 2.80
C VAL A 167 -4.33 3.15 1.34
N LEU A 168 -4.31 4.15 0.45
CA LEU A 168 -4.62 4.00 -0.96
C LEU A 168 -3.40 4.32 -1.80
N LEU A 169 -3.19 3.55 -2.87
CA LEU A 169 -2.26 3.88 -3.95
C LEU A 169 -3.05 4.42 -5.14
N VAL A 170 -2.73 5.63 -5.58
CA VAL A 170 -3.44 6.35 -6.65
C VAL A 170 -2.45 6.80 -7.71
N ALA A 171 -2.80 6.65 -8.99
CA ALA A 171 -2.01 7.19 -10.09
C ALA A 171 -1.92 8.73 -9.99
N ASN A 172 -0.73 9.29 -10.19
CA ASN A 172 -0.51 10.75 -10.15
C ASN A 172 -0.23 11.35 -11.54
N ARG A 173 -0.33 10.51 -12.58
CA ARG A 173 -0.31 10.82 -14.01
C ARG A 173 -0.85 9.62 -14.79
N ASP A 174 -1.05 9.79 -16.09
CA ASP A 174 -1.28 8.65 -17.00
C ASP A 174 -0.05 7.69 -17.00
N ILE A 175 -0.31 6.39 -16.97
CA ILE A 175 0.69 5.31 -16.91
C ILE A 175 0.49 4.39 -18.11
N SER A 176 1.52 4.23 -18.92
CA SER A 176 1.45 3.42 -20.14
C SER A 176 1.50 1.91 -19.84
N LYS A 177 0.99 1.09 -20.77
CA LYS A 177 1.21 -0.37 -20.70
C LYS A 177 2.72 -0.68 -20.69
N GLY A 178 3.14 -1.60 -19.84
CA GLY A 178 4.52 -2.00 -19.61
C GLY A 178 5.29 -1.08 -18.67
N GLU A 179 4.69 0.01 -18.19
CA GLU A 179 5.35 0.93 -17.28
C GLU A 179 5.30 0.37 -15.85
N ARG A 180 6.45 0.32 -15.19
CA ARG A 180 6.59 -0.11 -13.79
C ARG A 180 6.06 0.96 -12.84
N LEU A 181 5.39 0.51 -11.78
CA LEU A 181 4.77 1.37 -10.78
C LEU A 181 5.73 1.69 -9.65
N TYR A 182 5.83 2.98 -9.31
CA TYR A 182 6.65 3.48 -8.21
C TYR A 182 5.91 4.54 -7.40
N TYR A 183 6.01 4.45 -6.07
CA TYR A 183 5.60 5.51 -5.16
C TYR A 183 6.76 5.91 -4.23
N ASP A 184 6.57 6.99 -3.48
CA ASP A 184 7.52 7.39 -2.45
C ASP A 184 7.21 6.68 -1.14
N TYR A 185 8.09 5.76 -0.71
CA TYR A 185 7.99 5.04 0.57
C TYR A 185 8.09 6.00 1.76
N ASN A 186 8.78 7.13 1.58
CA ASN A 186 9.06 8.11 2.61
C ASN A 186 8.22 9.39 2.48
N ALA A 187 7.04 9.30 1.85
CA ALA A 187 6.20 10.48 1.57
C ALA A 187 5.72 11.22 2.84
N TYR A 188 5.76 10.56 4.01
CA TYR A 188 5.34 11.14 5.29
C TYR A 188 6.47 11.05 6.33
N GLU A 189 6.93 9.84 6.62
CA GLU A 189 8.05 9.55 7.53
C GLU A 189 9.30 9.18 6.71
N HIS A 190 10.51 9.42 7.22
CA HIS A 190 11.77 9.17 6.50
C HIS A 190 12.51 7.94 7.07
N GLU A 191 11.77 6.86 7.31
CA GLU A 191 12.26 5.68 8.04
C GLU A 191 12.76 4.56 7.11
N TYR A 192 12.46 4.64 5.80
CA TYR A 192 12.85 3.61 4.84
C TYR A 192 14.13 4.01 4.09
N PRO A 193 15.24 3.26 4.20
CA PRO A 193 16.47 3.57 3.46
C PRO A 193 16.29 3.29 1.97
N THR A 194 16.45 4.32 1.12
CA THR A 194 16.25 4.21 -0.35
C THR A 194 17.49 4.55 -1.17
N GLU A 195 18.65 4.75 -0.54
CA GLU A 195 19.92 5.09 -1.19
C GLU A 195 20.34 4.03 -2.21
N HIS A 196 20.03 2.77 -1.92
CA HIS A 196 20.39 1.60 -2.72
C HIS A 196 19.35 1.27 -3.81
N PHE A 197 18.24 1.99 -3.86
CA PHE A 197 17.21 1.78 -4.89
C PHE A 197 17.74 2.23 -6.26
N VAL A 198 17.34 1.49 -7.30
CA VAL A 198 17.73 1.72 -8.70
C VAL A 198 16.96 2.87 -9.31
#